data_AF-A0A1G7E3B9-F1
#
_entry.id   AF-A0A1G7E3B9-F1
#
_cell.length_a   1.000
_cell.length_b   1.000
_cell.length_c   1.000
_cell.angle_alpha   90.00
_cell.angle_beta   90.00
_cell.angle_gamma   90.00
#
_symmetry.space_group_name_H-M   'P 1'
#
loop_
_entity.id
_entity.type
_entity.pdbx_description
1 polymer ?
#
loop_
_entity_poly.entity_id
_entity_poly.type
_entity_poly.pdbx_seq_one_letter_code
_entity_poly.pdbx_strand_id
1 'polypeptide(L)' 'MPSWLGPDVHEERELPLAPGDYKVTPGERWTVTSLKTGETIYQGVGPVEVLRRRAPP' A
#
# COMPACT_ATOMS: atom_id res chain seq x y z
N MET A 1 -24.96 -4.34 -11.09
CA MET A 1 -24.02 -3.58 -10.23
C MET A 1 -22.71 -3.49 -10.97
N PRO A 2 -22.08 -2.33 -11.16
CA PRO A 2 -20.87 -2.25 -11.94
C PRO A 2 -19.72 -2.87 -11.13
N SER A 3 -19.33 -4.09 -11.49
CA SER A 3 -18.28 -4.90 -10.87
C SER A 3 -16.93 -4.54 -11.48
N TRP A 4 -16.35 -3.40 -11.10
CA TRP A 4 -15.05 -2.96 -11.65
C TRP A 4 -13.85 -3.46 -10.87
N LEU A 5 -14.05 -4.06 -9.70
CA LEU A 5 -12.99 -4.68 -8.92
C LEU A 5 -13.51 -6.05 -8.50
N GLY A 6 -13.25 -7.07 -9.33
CA GLY A 6 -13.49 -8.46 -8.95
C GLY A 6 -12.73 -8.80 -7.66
N PRO A 7 -13.08 -9.92 -6.99
CA PRO A 7 -12.47 -10.33 -5.73
C PRO A 7 -10.93 -10.51 -5.79
N ASP A 8 -10.36 -10.60 -6.99
CA ASP A 8 -8.92 -10.73 -7.26
C ASP A 8 -8.23 -9.41 -7.68
N VAL A 9 -8.87 -8.25 -7.56
CA VAL A 9 -8.20 -6.99 -7.90
C VAL A 9 -7.37 -6.48 -6.74
N HIS A 10 -6.05 -6.62 -6.87
CA HIS A 10 -5.07 -5.99 -6.02
C HIS A 10 -4.60 -4.67 -6.65
N GLU A 11 -4.65 -3.58 -5.89
CA GLU A 11 -4.02 -2.31 -6.28
C GLU A 11 -2.54 -2.37 -5.93
N GLU A 12 -1.69 -2.55 -6.94
CA GLU A 12 -0.24 -2.43 -6.79
C GLU A 12 0.21 -1.01 -7.15
N ARG A 13 1.06 -0.43 -6.31
CA ARG A 13 1.67 0.89 -6.54
C ARG A 13 3.16 0.80 -6.30
N GLU A 14 3.94 1.25 -7.29
CA GLU A 14 5.38 1.40 -7.09
C GLU A 14 5.67 2.56 -6.15
N LEU A 15 6.53 2.29 -5.16
CA LEU A 15 6.92 3.26 -4.16
C LEU A 15 8.40 3.66 -4.35
N PRO A 16 8.73 4.96 -4.24
CA PRO A 16 10.08 5.45 -4.53
C PRO A 16 11.12 5.11 -3.45
N LEU A 17 10.68 4.69 -2.25
CA LEU A 17 11.57 4.41 -1.11
C LEU A 17 11.58 2.93 -0.75
N ALA A 18 12.50 2.55 0.15
CA ALA A 18 12.56 1.19 0.65
C ALA A 18 11.32 0.88 1.53
N PRO A 19 10.88 -0.38 1.62
CA PRO A 19 9.71 -0.74 2.45
C PRO A 19 9.80 -0.28 3.92
N GLY A 20 11.00 -0.30 4.50
CA GLY A 20 11.23 0.15 5.87
C GLY A 20 11.09 1.66 6.07
N ASP A 21 11.03 2.45 4.99
CA ASP A 21 10.76 3.89 5.05
C ASP A 21 9.25 4.20 5.12
N TYR A 22 8.40 3.18 5.16
CA TYR A 22 6.95 3.32 5.24
C TYR A 22 6.40 2.69 6.52
N LYS A 23 5.42 3.36 7.10
CA LYS A 23 4.65 2.87 8.24
C LYS A 23 3.23 2.54 7.82
N VAL A 24 2.86 1.29 7.99
CA VAL A 24 1.47 0.84 7.87
C VAL A 24 0.79 1.02 9.23
N THR A 25 -0.33 1.75 9.26
CA THR A 25 -1.12 1.95 10.47
C THR A 25 -2.50 1.32 10.27
N PRO A 26 -2.88 0.30 11.07
CA PRO A 26 -4.22 -0.26 11.03
C PRO A 26 -5.22 0.68 11.72
N GLY A 27 -6.47 0.66 11.27
CA GLY A 27 -7.55 1.47 11.81
C GLY A 27 -8.86 1.25 11.07
N GLU A 28 -9.81 2.18 11.20
CA GLU A 28 -11.03 2.20 10.37
C GLU A 28 -10.69 2.23 8.87
N ARG A 29 -9.59 2.93 8.54
CA ARG A 29 -8.92 2.88 7.24
C ARG A 29 -7.47 2.54 7.45
N TRP A 30 -6.93 1.71 6.58
CA TRP A 30 -5.51 1.40 6.57
C TRP A 30 -4.77 2.55 5.90
N THR A 31 -3.74 3.05 6.58
CA THR A 31 -2.90 4.12 6.06
C THR A 31 -1.47 3.67 5.90
N VAL A 32 -0.83 4.13 4.82
CA VAL A 32 0.61 3.98 4.62
C VAL A 32 1.21 5.38 4.60
N THR A 33 2.13 5.63 5.52
CA THR A 33 2.79 6.94 5.67
C THR A 33 4.29 6.80 5.42
N SER A 34 4.84 7.69 4.61
CA SER A 34 6.28 7.84 4.45
C SER A 34 6.88 8.39 5.74
N LEU A 35 7.82 7.65 6.35
CA LEU A 35 8.53 8.09 7.54
C LEU A 35 9.53 9.22 7.26
N LYS A 36 10.00 9.32 6.01
CA LYS A 36 10.95 10.36 5.59
C LYS A 36 10.29 11.73 5.40
N THR A 37 9.09 11.74 4.81
CA THR A 37 8.38 12.98 4.45
C THR A 37 7.18 13.27 5.35
N GLY A 38 6.70 12.28 6.10
CA GLY A 38 5.46 12.37 6.88
C GLY A 38 4.19 12.27 6.03
N GLU A 39 4.30 12.05 4.73
CA GLU A 39 3.17 12.04 3.80
C GLU A 39 2.41 10.71 3.83
N THR A 40 1.08 10.77 3.87
CA THR A 40 0.21 9.60 3.69
C THR A 40 0.04 9.30 2.21
N ILE A 41 0.70 8.25 1.74
CA ILE A 41 0.73 7.84 0.33
C ILE A 41 -0.43 6.89 -0.04
N TYR A 42 -1.08 6.30 0.96
CA TYR A 42 -2.23 5.43 0.79
C TYR A 42 -3.18 5.55 1.98
N GLN A 43 -4.48 5.54 1.70
CA GLN A 43 -5.54 5.46 2.69
C GLN A 43 -6.73 4.69 2.09
N GLY A 44 -7.01 3.48 2.59
CA GLY A 44 -7.99 2.61 1.98
C GLY A 44 -8.67 1.64 2.95
N VAL A 45 -9.54 0.82 2.37
CA VAL A 45 -10.32 -0.19 3.09
C VAL A 45 -9.62 -1.53 2.93
N GLY A 46 -9.19 -2.10 4.06
CA GLY A 46 -8.59 -3.43 4.12
C GLY A 46 -7.06 -3.43 4.28
N PRO A 47 -6.49 -4.59 4.66
CA PRO A 47 -5.06 -4.74 4.92
C PRO A 47 -4.19 -4.38 3.74
N VAL A 48 -3.03 -3.78 4.03
CA VAL A 48 -2.02 -3.45 3.03
C VAL A 48 -0.64 -3.90 3.47
N GLU A 49 0.17 -4.29 2.50
CA GLU A 49 1.56 -4.72 2.71
C GLU A 49 2.50 -3.89 1.84
N VAL A 50 3.64 -3.49 2.40
CA VAL A 50 4.71 -2.82 1.67
C VAL A 50 5.82 -3.82 1.43
N LEU A 51 5.98 -4.25 0.19
CA LEU A 51 6.93 -5.29 -0.21
C LEU A 51 8.11 -4.69 -0.96
N ARG A 52 9.30 -5.29 -0.78
CA ARG A 52 10.42 -5.03 -1.70
C ARG A 52 10.12 -5.76 -3.01
N ARG A 53 10.25 -5.07 -4.15
CA ARG A 53 10.17 -5.74 -5.46
C ARG A 53 11.21 -6.86 -5.49
N ARG A 54 10.78 -8.12 -5.59
CA ARG A 54 11.70 -9.22 -5.87
C ARG A 54 12.18 -9.04 -7.30
N ALA A 55 13.50 -9.10 -7.52
CA ALA A 55 14.01 -9.25 -8.87
C ALA A 55 13.39 -10.53 -9.48
N PRO A 56 12.93 -10.49 -10.75
CA PRO A 56 12.54 -11.72 -11.42
C PRO A 56 13.74 -12.69 -11.47
N PRO A 57 13.48 -14.02 -11.45
CA PRO A 57 14.53 -15.04 -11.45
C PRO A 57 15.42 -14.98 -12.69
#